data_AF-F2KSR2-F1
#
_entry.id   AF-F2KSR2-F1
#
_cell.length_a   1.000
_cell.length_b   1.000
_cell.length_c   1.000
_cell.angle_alpha   90.00
_cell.angle_beta   90.00
_cell.angle_gamma   90.00
#
_symmetry.space_group_name_H-M   'P 1'
#
loop_
_entity.id
_entity.type
_entity.pdbx_description
1 polymer ?
#
loop_
_entity_poly.entity_id
_entity_poly.type
_entity_poly.pdbx_seq_one_letter_code
_entity_poly.pdbx_strand_id
1 'polypeptide(L)'
;MIIINVMNDDRGVTVILGFILVLMTSMVALSVAQTTLVPDLCKKIEAEHMEKLTQQILSLAEVPETTKTVRLDMGVVYPRYPLLLTPSKAATSLSLEKFYINVSYTKILPNGTKVSVQKKIPTSRIVITPGYYFYPRESLIIENTAVFRKAGSTYVTVSKGVALEGDIRIVILNSTIDSLSTASSLSIALAPVSIGGATTVENVNITFESVNPSFWATLSSQNYTVQVNGNVVTIKASLAQLSFSEVFLSTKGAITVSKPVKKIYMLNPLNDYTLNVGETVVLGVKVVDEYDNPVKGVEVDVSVSGNIGYISPQKTYTDARGEAYAIFSATNTGSGSVTFSCGSGKSVRYDITVKSGAQLSLQFPLGVVYDAKSDGAVFVYGNEVRSVPRSADEPTIVLNTTNITYDDGQYLVSTADWRYHAAQRFDFYNISTTNVYETYINWNGYGLGWWDDGVTIYLWNYTADSYEEIVLTPDYSEIWLGWAISGSSIQNYVSNGKMTVLVVQNDWRESKLYTDYICVFQIYK
;
A
#
# COMPACT_ATOMS: atom_id res chain seq x y z
N MET A 1 -53.59 -69.18 16.09
CA MET A 1 -53.24 -70.60 16.24
C MET A 1 -52.07 -70.93 15.32
N ILE A 2 -50.85 -70.69 15.79
CA ILE A 2 -49.68 -71.53 15.53
C ILE A 2 -49.06 -71.66 16.92
N ILE A 3 -49.34 -72.79 17.56
CA ILE A 3 -48.80 -73.15 18.88
C ILE A 3 -47.42 -73.72 18.59
N ILE A 4 -46.36 -72.95 18.86
CA ILE A 4 -45.02 -73.53 19.01
C ILE A 4 -44.93 -73.98 20.47
N ASN A 5 -45.16 -75.27 20.65
CA ASN A 5 -45.00 -75.98 21.91
C ASN A 5 -43.49 -76.17 22.12
N VAL A 6 -42.82 -75.23 22.79
CA VAL A 6 -41.43 -75.40 23.23
C VAL A 6 -41.47 -76.25 24.50
N MET A 7 -40.93 -77.46 24.38
CA MET A 7 -40.68 -78.37 25.49
C MET A 7 -39.91 -77.66 26.61
N ASN A 8 -40.23 -78.02 27.85
CA ASN A 8 -39.67 -77.48 29.10
C ASN A 8 -38.16 -77.85 29.22
N ASP A 9 -37.32 -77.17 28.45
CA ASP A 9 -35.86 -77.28 28.48
C ASP A 9 -35.26 -75.99 29.08
N ASP A 10 -35.02 -76.01 30.39
CA ASP A 10 -34.43 -74.90 31.16
C ASP A 10 -32.98 -74.55 30.73
N ARG A 11 -32.39 -75.28 29.78
CA ARG A 11 -30.99 -75.11 29.34
C ARG A 11 -30.76 -73.97 28.34
N GLY A 12 -31.80 -73.24 27.92
CA GLY A 12 -31.68 -72.04 27.08
C GLY A 12 -31.87 -70.71 27.82
N VAL A 13 -32.46 -70.74 29.02
CA VAL A 13 -32.91 -69.54 29.75
C VAL A 13 -31.72 -68.70 30.22
N THR A 14 -30.63 -69.33 30.67
CA THR A 14 -29.40 -68.64 31.11
C THR A 14 -28.70 -67.91 29.96
N VAL A 15 -28.71 -68.47 28.75
CA VAL A 15 -28.11 -67.86 27.55
C VAL A 15 -28.91 -66.63 27.11
N ILE A 16 -30.24 -66.72 27.16
CA ILE A 16 -31.14 -65.61 26.85
C ILE A 16 -31.00 -64.48 27.88
N LEU A 17 -30.96 -64.80 29.18
CA LEU A 17 -30.73 -63.82 30.23
C LEU A 17 -29.36 -63.14 30.10
N GLY A 18 -28.30 -63.90 29.79
CA GLY A 18 -26.98 -63.34 29.53
C GLY A 18 -26.95 -62.40 28.34
N PHE A 19 -27.64 -62.75 27.25
CA PHE A 19 -27.74 -61.91 26.05
C PHE A 19 -28.50 -60.60 26.32
N ILE A 20 -29.64 -60.67 27.01
CA ILE A 20 -30.43 -59.47 27.38
C ILE A 20 -29.60 -58.56 28.30
N LEU A 21 -28.86 -59.13 29.26
CA LEU A 21 -27.99 -58.37 30.16
C LEU A 21 -26.90 -57.62 29.38
N VAL A 22 -26.19 -58.31 28.47
CA VAL A 22 -25.14 -57.70 27.63
C VAL A 22 -25.71 -56.59 26.76
N LEU A 23 -26.89 -56.79 26.17
CA LEU A 23 -27.56 -55.77 25.37
C LEU A 23 -27.94 -54.54 26.21
N MET A 24 -28.50 -54.75 27.41
CA MET A 24 -28.84 -53.65 28.33
C MET A 24 -27.60 -52.87 28.77
N THR A 25 -26.53 -53.56 29.18
CA THR A 25 -25.27 -52.90 29.55
C THR A 25 -24.67 -52.13 28.38
N SER A 26 -24.75 -52.68 27.16
CA SER A 26 -24.28 -51.99 25.94
C SER A 26 -25.11 -50.75 25.61
N MET A 27 -26.44 -50.82 25.76
CA MET A 27 -27.32 -49.67 25.57
C MET A 27 -27.06 -48.58 26.62
N VAL A 28 -26.82 -48.95 27.87
CA VAL A 28 -26.43 -47.98 28.92
C VAL A 28 -25.08 -47.34 28.58
N ALA A 29 -24.08 -48.12 28.16
CA ALA A 29 -22.79 -47.60 27.75
C ALA A 29 -22.91 -46.65 26.55
N LEU A 30 -23.72 -47.00 25.54
CA LEU A 30 -24.00 -46.14 24.39
C LEU A 30 -24.71 -44.84 24.79
N SER A 31 -25.65 -44.92 25.73
CA SER A 31 -26.37 -43.75 26.26
C SER A 31 -25.43 -42.80 27.00
N VAL A 32 -24.54 -43.34 27.85
CA VAL A 32 -23.50 -42.56 28.54
C VAL A 32 -22.55 -41.93 27.52
N ALA A 33 -22.09 -42.68 26.52
CA ALA A 33 -21.22 -42.15 25.47
C ALA A 33 -21.90 -41.02 24.67
N GLN A 34 -23.17 -41.18 24.31
CA GLN A 34 -23.94 -40.16 23.57
C GLN A 34 -24.20 -38.89 24.39
N THR A 35 -24.31 -38.99 25.72
CA THR A 35 -24.64 -37.87 26.61
C THR A 35 -23.43 -37.15 27.19
N THR A 36 -22.27 -37.79 27.26
CA THR A 36 -21.07 -37.21 27.89
C THR A 36 -19.89 -37.15 26.92
N LEU A 37 -19.49 -38.30 26.36
CA LEU A 37 -18.31 -38.39 25.51
C LEU A 37 -18.47 -37.60 24.19
N VAL A 38 -19.61 -37.71 23.51
CA VAL A 38 -19.84 -36.99 22.25
C VAL A 38 -19.78 -35.46 22.45
N PRO A 39 -20.53 -34.86 23.40
CA PRO A 39 -20.40 -33.44 23.72
C PRO A 39 -18.96 -33.00 24.03
N ASP A 40 -18.22 -33.76 24.85
CA ASP A 40 -16.84 -33.40 25.23
C ASP A 40 -15.88 -33.43 24.04
N LEU A 41 -15.99 -34.43 23.16
CA LEU A 41 -15.21 -34.51 21.93
C LEU A 41 -15.54 -33.36 20.98
N CYS A 42 -16.82 -33.04 20.79
CA CYS A 42 -17.23 -31.92 19.95
C CYS A 42 -16.76 -30.58 20.53
N LYS A 43 -16.86 -30.39 21.85
CA LYS A 43 -16.39 -29.19 22.54
C LYS A 43 -14.88 -28.98 22.37
N LYS A 44 -14.08 -30.05 22.41
CA LYS A 44 -12.64 -29.98 22.15
C LYS A 44 -12.36 -29.51 20.72
N ILE A 45 -13.05 -30.06 19.72
CA ILE A 45 -12.89 -29.66 18.32
C ILE A 45 -13.28 -28.19 18.11
N GLU A 46 -14.38 -27.74 18.71
CA GLU A 46 -14.81 -26.34 18.65
C GLU A 46 -13.81 -25.39 19.35
N ALA A 47 -13.19 -25.82 20.45
CA ALA A 47 -12.13 -25.07 21.13
C ALA A 47 -10.88 -24.91 20.25
N GLU A 48 -10.41 -26.01 19.64
CA GLU A 48 -9.28 -25.99 18.69
C GLU A 48 -9.59 -25.12 17.47
N HIS A 49 -10.82 -25.16 16.96
CA HIS A 49 -11.25 -24.28 15.88
C HIS A 49 -11.25 -22.80 16.32
N MET A 50 -11.67 -22.47 17.54
CA MET A 50 -11.61 -21.10 18.06
C MET A 50 -10.19 -20.56 18.15
N GLU A 51 -9.24 -21.38 18.60
CA GLU A 51 -7.83 -21.00 18.64
C GLU A 51 -7.27 -20.73 17.24
N LYS A 52 -7.55 -21.63 16.28
CA LYS A 52 -7.20 -21.45 14.87
C LYS A 52 -7.80 -20.19 14.28
N LEU A 53 -9.09 -19.96 14.51
CA LEU A 53 -9.79 -18.77 14.03
C LEU A 53 -9.19 -17.51 14.64
N THR A 54 -8.86 -17.51 15.94
CA THR A 54 -8.19 -16.38 16.61
C THR A 54 -6.89 -15.99 15.89
N GLN A 55 -6.04 -16.95 15.52
CA GLN A 55 -4.80 -16.68 14.79
C GLN A 55 -5.05 -16.08 13.39
N GLN A 56 -6.08 -16.58 12.69
CA GLN A 56 -6.47 -16.03 11.38
C GLN A 56 -6.99 -14.59 11.50
N ILE A 57 -7.72 -14.27 12.58
CA ILE A 57 -8.23 -12.93 12.87
C ILE A 57 -7.11 -11.96 13.23
N LEU A 58 -6.07 -12.41 13.93
CA LEU A 58 -4.88 -11.59 14.16
C LEU A 58 -4.22 -11.20 12.83
N SER A 59 -4.09 -12.14 11.90
CA SER A 59 -3.55 -11.86 10.55
C SER A 59 -4.45 -10.91 9.72
N LEU A 60 -5.77 -10.92 9.97
CA LEU A 60 -6.76 -10.02 9.35
C LEU A 60 -6.72 -8.60 9.96
N ALA A 61 -6.31 -8.47 11.23
CA ALA A 61 -6.24 -7.19 11.93
C ALA A 61 -5.00 -6.35 11.56
N GLU A 62 -4.02 -6.95 10.88
CA GLU A 62 -2.84 -6.26 10.35
C GLU A 62 -3.22 -5.28 9.22
N VAL A 63 -2.51 -4.15 9.15
CA VAL A 63 -2.64 -3.18 8.05
C VAL A 63 -1.62 -3.55 6.98
N PRO A 64 -2.04 -4.05 5.81
CA PRO A 64 -1.08 -4.48 4.79
C PRO A 64 -0.63 -3.29 3.92
N GLU A 65 0.61 -3.31 3.44
CA GLU A 65 1.14 -2.30 2.50
C GLU A 65 0.77 -2.61 1.04
N THR A 66 0.53 -3.88 0.74
CA THR A 66 0.05 -4.39 -0.55
C THR A 66 -1.18 -5.25 -0.35
N THR A 67 -1.92 -5.55 -1.41
CA THR A 67 -3.11 -6.42 -1.29
C THR A 67 -2.73 -7.78 -0.70
N LYS A 68 -3.39 -8.16 0.42
CA LYS A 68 -3.18 -9.42 1.15
C LYS A 68 -4.47 -10.22 1.18
N THR A 69 -4.41 -11.53 0.95
CA THR A 69 -5.57 -12.41 1.12
C THR A 69 -5.43 -13.23 2.40
N VAL A 70 -6.45 -13.18 3.26
CA VAL A 70 -6.54 -13.97 4.50
C VAL A 70 -7.66 -15.00 4.33
N ARG A 71 -7.34 -16.26 4.60
CA ARG A 71 -8.31 -17.37 4.56
C ARG A 71 -8.82 -17.64 5.97
N LEU A 72 -10.12 -17.47 6.16
CA LEU A 72 -10.82 -17.79 7.40
C LEU A 72 -11.46 -19.17 7.30
N ASP A 73 -11.26 -19.98 8.33
CA ASP A 73 -12.00 -21.22 8.51
C ASP A 73 -13.32 -20.90 9.21
N MET A 74 -14.40 -20.85 8.45
CA MET A 74 -15.71 -20.40 8.97
C MET A 74 -16.56 -21.57 9.45
N GLY A 75 -16.10 -22.83 9.40
CA GLY A 75 -16.94 -23.98 9.68
C GLY A 75 -16.28 -25.06 10.51
N VAL A 76 -17.05 -25.63 11.43
CA VAL A 76 -16.65 -26.82 12.19
C VAL A 76 -17.31 -28.05 11.61
N VAL A 77 -16.48 -29.05 11.25
CA VAL A 77 -16.95 -30.36 10.80
C VAL A 77 -16.78 -31.36 11.93
N TYR A 78 -17.89 -31.96 12.37
CA TYR A 78 -17.86 -32.98 13.40
C TYR A 78 -17.58 -34.37 12.80
N PRO A 79 -16.73 -35.19 13.45
CA PRO A 79 -16.44 -36.55 13.03
C PRO A 79 -17.69 -37.42 13.14
N ARG A 80 -17.83 -38.40 12.24
CA ARG A 80 -18.90 -39.39 12.29
C ARG A 80 -18.41 -40.62 13.04
N TYR A 81 -19.13 -41.00 14.09
CA TYR A 81 -18.83 -42.20 14.87
C TYR A 81 -19.89 -43.28 14.61
N PRO A 82 -19.52 -44.56 14.44
CA PRO A 82 -20.49 -45.64 14.33
C PRO A 82 -21.41 -45.69 15.55
N LEU A 83 -22.72 -45.87 15.33
CA LEU A 83 -23.75 -45.99 16.37
C LEU A 83 -23.96 -44.73 17.25
N LEU A 84 -23.25 -43.64 17.00
CA LEU A 84 -23.37 -42.37 17.72
C LEU A 84 -23.81 -41.27 16.75
N LEU A 85 -24.55 -40.29 17.26
CA LEU A 85 -25.05 -39.16 16.50
C LEU A 85 -24.25 -37.90 16.85
N THR A 86 -23.71 -37.24 15.83
CA THR A 86 -23.05 -35.94 15.94
C THR A 86 -23.87 -34.87 15.19
N PRO A 87 -23.80 -33.59 15.61
CA PRO A 87 -24.54 -32.53 14.96
C PRO A 87 -24.06 -32.28 13.52
N SER A 88 -24.87 -31.52 12.77
CA SER A 88 -24.49 -30.97 11.47
C SER A 88 -23.30 -30.00 11.60
N LYS A 89 -22.68 -29.64 10.47
CA LYS A 89 -21.60 -28.64 10.47
C LYS A 89 -22.07 -27.34 11.11
N ALA A 90 -21.26 -26.77 12.00
CA ALA A 90 -21.52 -25.45 12.56
C ALA A 90 -20.95 -24.37 11.61
N ALA A 91 -21.76 -23.35 11.31
CA ALA A 91 -21.34 -22.20 10.51
C ALA A 91 -20.91 -21.03 11.42
N THR A 92 -20.00 -20.20 10.93
CA THR A 92 -19.57 -18.97 11.59
C THR A 92 -20.14 -17.79 10.82
N SER A 93 -20.66 -16.80 11.55
CA SER A 93 -21.07 -15.53 10.95
C SER A 93 -19.94 -14.51 11.03
N LEU A 94 -19.85 -13.68 9.98
CA LEU A 94 -19.03 -12.49 9.90
C LEU A 94 -19.96 -11.32 9.60
N SER A 95 -19.86 -10.25 10.37
CA SER A 95 -20.62 -9.03 10.17
C SER A 95 -19.74 -7.80 10.36
N LEU A 96 -20.07 -6.73 9.64
CA LEU A 96 -19.41 -5.45 9.78
C LEU A 96 -20.37 -4.45 10.42
N GLU A 97 -20.00 -3.95 11.60
CA GLU A 97 -20.79 -2.94 12.31
C GLU A 97 -20.18 -1.57 12.06
N LYS A 98 -20.94 -0.68 11.43
CA LYS A 98 -20.49 0.67 11.04
C LYS A 98 -20.52 1.61 12.24
N PHE A 99 -19.47 2.41 12.39
CA PHE A 99 -19.38 3.48 13.39
C PHE A 99 -18.57 4.65 12.83
N TYR A 100 -18.48 5.74 13.61
CA TYR A 100 -17.78 6.94 13.20
C TYR A 100 -16.60 7.26 14.12
N ILE A 101 -15.52 7.74 13.51
CA ILE A 101 -14.42 8.38 14.21
C ILE A 101 -14.49 9.87 13.88
N ASN A 102 -14.67 10.70 14.90
CA ASN A 102 -14.59 12.15 14.74
C ASN A 102 -13.17 12.58 15.08
N VAL A 103 -12.54 13.34 14.20
CA VAL A 103 -11.16 13.76 14.33
C VAL A 103 -11.07 15.26 14.10
N SER A 104 -10.50 15.98 15.06
CA SER A 104 -10.20 17.40 14.94
C SER A 104 -8.75 17.67 15.30
N TYR A 105 -8.04 18.45 14.48
CA TYR A 105 -6.63 18.78 14.69
C TYR A 105 -6.25 20.03 13.91
N THR A 106 -5.11 20.61 14.26
CA THR A 106 -4.47 21.69 13.51
C THR A 106 -3.29 21.11 12.72
N LYS A 107 -3.41 21.07 11.40
CA LYS A 107 -2.36 20.61 10.49
C LYS A 107 -1.30 21.70 10.33
N ILE A 108 -0.02 21.31 10.35
CA ILE A 108 1.09 22.18 9.97
C ILE A 108 1.51 21.81 8.53
N LEU A 109 1.43 22.76 7.60
CA LEU A 109 1.89 22.57 6.22
C LEU A 109 3.42 22.74 6.11
N PRO A 110 4.05 22.25 5.03
CA PRO A 110 5.51 22.42 4.81
C PRO A 110 5.99 23.88 4.88
N ASN A 111 5.14 24.83 4.46
CA ASN A 111 5.41 26.27 4.53
C ASN A 111 5.13 26.90 5.92
N GLY A 112 4.86 26.09 6.95
CA GLY A 112 4.56 26.54 8.32
C GLY A 112 3.13 27.03 8.56
N THR A 113 2.29 27.10 7.52
CA THR A 113 0.88 27.52 7.68
C THR A 113 0.10 26.51 8.51
N LYS A 114 -0.70 27.00 9.46
CA LYS A 114 -1.56 26.19 10.32
C LYS A 114 -2.99 26.16 9.79
N VAL A 115 -3.54 24.96 9.59
CA VAL A 115 -4.91 24.76 9.06
C VAL A 115 -5.70 23.88 10.03
N SER A 116 -6.82 24.41 10.54
CA SER A 116 -7.73 23.63 11.38
C SER A 116 -8.56 22.67 10.52
N VAL A 117 -8.62 21.41 10.92
CA VAL A 117 -9.30 20.33 10.21
C VAL A 117 -10.27 19.65 11.17
N GLN A 118 -11.50 19.43 10.72
CA GLN A 118 -12.47 18.56 11.38
C GLN A 118 -13.01 17.56 10.35
N LYS A 119 -12.98 16.27 10.69
CA LYS A 119 -13.47 15.19 9.85
C LYS A 119 -14.33 14.23 10.66
N LYS A 120 -15.41 13.76 10.04
CA LYS A 120 -16.22 12.65 10.53
C LYS A 120 -16.03 11.48 9.57
N ILE A 121 -15.34 10.45 10.03
CA ILE A 121 -14.85 9.36 9.19
C ILE A 121 -15.70 8.10 9.46
N PRO A 122 -16.40 7.55 8.46
CA PRO A 122 -17.08 6.27 8.60
C PRO A 122 -16.06 5.14 8.57
N THR A 123 -16.22 4.16 9.45
CA THR A 123 -15.40 2.94 9.51
C THR A 123 -16.28 1.78 10.01
N SER A 124 -15.76 0.57 9.94
CA SER A 124 -16.45 -0.63 10.41
C SER A 124 -15.59 -1.41 11.39
N ARG A 125 -16.23 -2.05 12.37
CA ARG A 125 -15.61 -3.11 13.17
C ARG A 125 -16.04 -4.46 12.61
N ILE A 126 -15.13 -5.43 12.60
CA ILE A 126 -15.41 -6.78 12.10
C ILE A 126 -15.81 -7.62 13.30
N VAL A 127 -16.99 -8.25 13.25
CA VAL A 127 -17.51 -9.12 14.31
C VAL A 127 -17.67 -10.52 13.75
N ILE A 128 -17.05 -11.50 14.40
CA ILE A 128 -17.06 -12.89 13.99
C ILE A 128 -17.62 -13.73 15.13
N THR A 129 -18.71 -14.43 14.86
CA THR A 129 -19.43 -15.22 15.86
C THR A 129 -19.57 -16.66 15.36
N PRO A 130 -18.78 -17.60 15.91
CA PRO A 130 -18.93 -19.01 15.60
C PRO A 130 -20.26 -19.58 16.13
N GLY A 131 -20.95 -20.35 15.30
CA GLY A 131 -22.22 -21.01 15.64
C GLY A 131 -22.05 -22.33 16.38
N TYR A 132 -21.14 -22.39 17.36
CA TYR A 132 -20.84 -23.61 18.11
C TYR A 132 -22.06 -24.16 18.89
N TYR A 133 -22.07 -25.47 19.07
CA TYR A 133 -23.08 -26.23 19.80
C TYR A 133 -22.67 -26.51 21.25
N PHE A 134 -21.40 -26.80 21.54
CA PHE A 134 -20.95 -27.26 22.88
C PHE A 134 -19.92 -26.34 23.56
N TYR A 135 -19.11 -25.63 22.78
CA TYR A 135 -18.18 -24.62 23.25
C TYR A 135 -18.91 -23.28 23.42
N PRO A 136 -18.55 -22.46 24.44
CA PRO A 136 -19.16 -21.15 24.64
C PRO A 136 -19.17 -20.31 23.37
N ARG A 137 -20.31 -19.66 23.10
CA ARG A 137 -20.45 -18.73 21.97
C ARG A 137 -19.73 -17.42 22.27
N GLU A 138 -18.43 -17.43 22.02
CA GLU A 138 -17.57 -16.27 22.13
C GLU A 138 -17.41 -15.62 20.75
N SER A 139 -17.48 -14.28 20.69
CA SER A 139 -17.27 -13.54 19.45
C SER A 139 -15.88 -12.91 19.41
N LEU A 140 -15.25 -12.87 18.24
CA LEU A 140 -14.02 -12.13 17.99
C LEU A 140 -14.36 -10.81 17.31
N ILE A 141 -13.80 -9.71 17.78
CA ILE A 141 -14.10 -8.36 17.30
C ILE A 141 -12.79 -7.66 16.96
N ILE A 142 -12.65 -7.17 15.73
CA ILE A 142 -11.57 -6.28 15.32
C ILE A 142 -12.09 -4.83 15.34
N GLU A 143 -11.48 -3.97 16.15
CA GLU A 143 -11.80 -2.56 16.25
C GLU A 143 -10.50 -1.75 16.27
N ASN A 144 -10.32 -0.85 15.29
CA ASN A 144 -9.12 0.00 15.17
C ASN A 144 -7.80 -0.80 15.33
N THR A 145 -7.70 -1.97 14.67
CA THR A 145 -6.61 -2.96 14.76
C THR A 145 -6.46 -3.73 16.08
N ALA A 146 -7.14 -3.33 17.16
CA ALA A 146 -7.20 -4.13 18.37
C ALA A 146 -8.15 -5.31 18.18
N VAL A 147 -7.81 -6.46 18.77
CA VAL A 147 -8.64 -7.67 18.71
C VAL A 147 -9.17 -7.99 20.09
N PHE A 148 -10.49 -8.05 20.20
CA PHE A 148 -11.20 -8.37 21.43
C PHE A 148 -11.94 -9.71 21.29
N ARG A 149 -12.01 -10.45 22.39
CA ARG A 149 -12.86 -11.61 22.54
C ARG A 149 -14.00 -11.28 23.48
N LYS A 150 -15.23 -11.50 23.06
CA LYS A 150 -16.43 -11.29 23.87
C LYS A 150 -16.92 -12.62 24.41
N ALA A 151 -16.89 -12.79 25.72
CA ALA A 151 -17.45 -13.94 26.43
C ALA A 151 -18.63 -13.47 27.29
N GLY A 152 -19.86 -13.71 26.82
CA GLY A 152 -21.07 -13.16 27.44
C GLY A 152 -21.07 -11.63 27.41
N SER A 153 -21.03 -10.99 28.58
CA SER A 153 -20.94 -9.54 28.74
C SER A 153 -19.50 -9.00 28.90
N THR A 154 -18.51 -9.88 29.00
CA THR A 154 -17.12 -9.51 29.27
C THR A 154 -16.31 -9.45 27.98
N TYR A 155 -15.43 -8.45 27.88
CA TYR A 155 -14.46 -8.31 26.79
C TYR A 155 -13.05 -8.59 27.31
N VAL A 156 -12.31 -9.45 26.60
CA VAL A 156 -10.92 -9.77 26.88
C VAL A 156 -10.07 -9.31 25.69
N THR A 157 -9.00 -8.58 25.96
CA THR A 157 -8.04 -8.16 24.93
C THR A 157 -7.21 -9.34 24.49
N VAL A 158 -7.22 -9.63 23.18
CA VAL A 158 -6.40 -10.67 22.55
C VAL A 158 -5.12 -10.06 21.97
N SER A 159 -5.23 -8.88 21.36
CA SER A 159 -4.09 -8.12 20.83
C SER A 159 -4.31 -6.62 21.04
N LYS A 160 -3.22 -5.89 21.29
CA LYS A 160 -3.24 -4.45 21.56
C LYS A 160 -3.44 -3.59 20.31
N GLY A 161 -3.34 -4.16 19.11
CA GLY A 161 -3.32 -3.41 17.85
C GLY A 161 -2.04 -2.57 17.68
N VAL A 162 -1.90 -1.92 16.51
CA VAL A 162 -0.66 -1.21 16.08
C VAL A 162 -0.79 0.32 16.28
N ALA A 163 -1.94 0.81 16.76
CA ALA A 163 -2.37 2.19 16.53
C ALA A 163 -1.72 3.30 17.40
N LEU A 164 -1.00 2.95 18.48
CA LEU A 164 -0.65 3.91 19.54
C LEU A 164 0.77 3.77 20.12
N GLU A 165 1.74 3.27 19.35
CA GLU A 165 3.16 3.27 19.76
C GLU A 165 3.88 4.52 19.19
N GLY A 166 3.85 5.63 19.92
CA GLY A 166 4.55 6.88 19.57
C GLY A 166 3.81 7.80 18.60
N ASP A 167 3.24 7.23 17.53
CA ASP A 167 2.44 7.93 16.53
C ASP A 167 0.95 7.55 16.62
N ILE A 168 0.05 8.45 16.20
CA ILE A 168 -1.39 8.18 16.17
C ILE A 168 -1.76 7.67 14.78
N ARG A 169 -2.06 6.37 14.67
CA ARG A 169 -2.48 5.74 13.41
C ARG A 169 -3.93 5.33 13.45
N ILE A 170 -4.75 5.92 12.58
CA ILE A 170 -6.17 5.61 12.44
C ILE A 170 -6.35 4.69 11.23
N VAL A 171 -6.91 3.51 11.47
CA VAL A 171 -7.23 2.54 10.42
C VAL A 171 -8.72 2.57 10.12
N ILE A 172 -9.05 2.85 8.87
CA ILE A 172 -10.40 2.94 8.34
C ILE A 172 -10.68 1.64 7.60
N LEU A 173 -11.66 0.89 8.08
CA LEU A 173 -12.10 -0.36 7.45
C LEU A 173 -13.37 -0.09 6.66
N ASN A 174 -13.27 -0.27 5.35
CA ASN A 174 -14.37 -0.10 4.41
C ASN A 174 -14.66 -1.43 3.70
N SER A 175 -15.91 -1.70 3.35
CA SER A 175 -16.28 -2.94 2.68
C SER A 175 -17.66 -2.83 2.04
N THR A 176 -17.90 -3.69 1.05
CA THR A 176 -19.25 -4.00 0.55
C THR A 176 -19.90 -5.17 1.29
N ILE A 177 -19.21 -5.80 2.24
CA ILE A 177 -19.74 -6.90 3.05
C ILE A 177 -20.49 -6.29 4.23
N ASP A 178 -21.80 -6.55 4.34
CA ASP A 178 -22.57 -6.20 5.54
C ASP A 178 -22.61 -7.38 6.52
N SER A 179 -23.07 -8.55 6.07
CA SER A 179 -23.01 -9.80 6.85
C SER A 179 -22.96 -11.04 5.96
N LEU A 180 -22.32 -12.11 6.44
CA LEU A 180 -22.19 -13.40 5.79
C LEU A 180 -22.17 -14.52 6.84
N SER A 181 -22.72 -15.67 6.51
CA SER A 181 -22.58 -16.89 7.33
C SER A 181 -22.31 -18.08 6.43
N THR A 182 -21.30 -18.88 6.76
CA THR A 182 -20.92 -20.06 5.98
C THR A 182 -20.21 -21.08 6.87
N ALA A 183 -20.30 -22.36 6.49
CA ALA A 183 -19.56 -23.46 7.10
C ALA A 183 -18.36 -23.91 6.24
N SER A 184 -18.03 -23.15 5.19
CA SER A 184 -16.90 -23.38 4.30
C SER A 184 -15.86 -22.28 4.49
N SER A 185 -14.60 -22.55 4.14
CA SER A 185 -13.55 -21.53 4.23
C SER A 185 -13.87 -20.30 3.37
N LEU A 186 -13.61 -19.12 3.90
CA LEU A 186 -13.83 -17.83 3.24
C LEU A 186 -12.49 -17.14 3.00
N SER A 187 -12.25 -16.69 1.77
CA SER A 187 -11.09 -15.84 1.46
C SER A 187 -11.51 -14.38 1.49
N ILE A 188 -10.78 -13.57 2.26
CA ILE A 188 -10.97 -12.13 2.35
C ILE A 188 -9.72 -11.45 1.82
N ALA A 189 -9.88 -10.64 0.78
CA ALA A 189 -8.84 -9.74 0.30
C ALA A 189 -8.90 -8.43 1.09
N LEU A 190 -7.75 -8.00 1.60
CA LEU A 190 -7.50 -6.69 2.16
C LEU A 190 -6.69 -5.90 1.13
N ALA A 191 -7.31 -4.89 0.54
CA ALA A 191 -6.64 -3.98 -0.38
C ALA A 191 -6.34 -2.65 0.34
N PRO A 192 -5.08 -2.23 0.49
CA PRO A 192 -4.77 -0.89 0.94
C PRO A 192 -5.15 0.11 -0.14
N VAL A 193 -6.06 1.03 0.20
CA VAL A 193 -6.64 1.99 -0.75
C VAL A 193 -6.00 3.38 -0.60
N SER A 194 -5.51 3.67 0.60
CA SER A 194 -4.89 4.94 0.98
C SER A 194 -4.00 4.69 2.19
N ILE A 195 -2.68 4.73 2.00
CA ILE A 195 -1.68 4.45 3.05
C ILE A 195 -0.41 5.31 2.85
N GLY A 196 0.46 5.36 3.87
CA GLY A 196 1.83 5.87 3.73
C GLY A 196 2.05 7.34 4.11
N GLY A 197 1.00 8.11 4.37
CA GLY A 197 1.12 9.50 4.82
C GLY A 197 1.11 9.63 6.33
N ALA A 198 2.01 10.45 6.84
CA ALA A 198 1.95 11.00 8.19
C ALA A 198 2.03 12.52 8.10
N THR A 199 1.26 13.22 8.93
CA THR A 199 1.32 14.67 9.00
C THR A 199 1.49 15.12 10.44
N THR A 200 2.40 16.07 10.64
CA THR A 200 2.57 16.72 11.93
C THR A 200 1.34 17.57 12.25
N VAL A 201 0.75 17.32 13.43
CA VAL A 201 -0.49 17.97 13.86
C VAL A 201 -0.42 18.44 15.31
N GLU A 202 -1.10 19.54 15.59
CA GLU A 202 -1.30 20.09 16.93
C GLU A 202 -2.76 19.94 17.38
N ASN A 203 -2.99 19.95 18.70
CA ASN A 203 -4.33 19.97 19.30
C ASN A 203 -5.24 18.85 18.77
N VAL A 204 -4.71 17.63 18.72
CA VAL A 204 -5.42 16.45 18.24
C VAL A 204 -6.50 16.08 19.25
N ASN A 205 -7.71 15.86 18.75
CA ASN A 205 -8.82 15.32 19.52
C ASN A 205 -9.57 14.32 18.63
N ILE A 206 -9.54 13.05 19.03
CA ILE A 206 -10.15 11.93 18.31
C ILE A 206 -11.19 11.29 19.22
N THR A 207 -12.41 11.11 18.72
CA THR A 207 -13.49 10.45 19.46
C THR A 207 -14.14 9.34 18.67
N PHE A 208 -14.38 8.21 19.32
CA PHE A 208 -15.09 7.08 18.72
C PHE A 208 -15.77 6.23 19.80
N GLU A 209 -16.78 5.46 19.40
CA GLU A 209 -17.44 4.47 20.26
C GLU A 209 -16.67 3.15 20.23
N SER A 210 -16.40 2.57 21.40
CA SER A 210 -15.67 1.31 21.54
C SER A 210 -16.51 0.21 22.20
N VAL A 211 -16.32 -1.04 21.78
CA VAL A 211 -16.86 -2.22 22.50
C VAL A 211 -16.13 -2.49 23.81
N ASN A 212 -14.85 -2.08 23.93
CA ASN A 212 -14.05 -2.24 25.13
C ASN A 212 -13.31 -0.95 25.49
N PRO A 213 -14.03 0.09 25.98
CA PRO A 213 -13.44 1.38 26.29
C PRO A 213 -12.33 1.30 27.35
N SER A 214 -12.47 0.37 28.31
CA SER A 214 -11.51 0.19 29.40
C SER A 214 -10.10 -0.16 28.91
N PHE A 215 -10.00 -0.93 27.82
CA PHE A 215 -8.72 -1.23 27.18
C PHE A 215 -8.03 0.05 26.68
N TRP A 216 -8.76 0.92 25.99
CA TRP A 216 -8.19 2.16 25.43
C TRP A 216 -7.67 3.11 26.51
N ALA A 217 -8.32 3.17 27.67
CA ALA A 217 -7.83 3.96 28.81
C ALA A 217 -6.41 3.56 29.25
N THR A 218 -6.05 2.28 29.12
CA THR A 218 -4.72 1.77 29.50
C THR A 218 -3.59 2.22 28.58
N LEU A 219 -3.91 2.79 27.41
CA LEU A 219 -2.93 3.19 26.42
C LEU A 219 -2.40 4.62 26.63
N SER A 220 -2.91 5.37 27.61
CA SER A 220 -2.42 6.72 27.90
C SER A 220 -0.89 6.74 28.11
N SER A 221 -0.21 7.68 27.46
CA SER A 221 1.25 7.83 27.51
C SER A 221 1.66 9.28 27.79
N GLN A 222 2.96 9.58 27.75
CA GLN A 222 3.44 10.96 27.86
C GLN A 222 3.01 11.84 26.66
N ASN A 223 2.79 11.24 25.49
CA ASN A 223 2.52 11.98 24.25
C ASN A 223 1.03 12.21 23.98
N TYR A 224 0.16 11.39 24.56
CA TYR A 224 -1.29 11.49 24.38
C TYR A 224 -2.04 10.97 25.61
N THR A 225 -3.21 11.56 25.86
CA THR A 225 -4.10 11.20 26.97
C THR A 225 -5.35 10.54 26.43
N VAL A 226 -5.77 9.43 27.04
CA VAL A 226 -7.00 8.73 26.68
C VAL A 226 -8.01 8.89 27.81
N GLN A 227 -9.16 9.45 27.48
CA GLN A 227 -10.30 9.66 28.39
C GLN A 227 -11.47 8.78 27.92
N VAL A 228 -12.17 8.17 28.87
CA VAL A 228 -13.30 7.30 28.58
C VAL A 228 -14.53 7.80 29.32
N ASN A 229 -15.64 7.93 28.60
CA ASN A 229 -16.95 8.27 29.16
C ASN A 229 -18.01 7.32 28.58
N GLY A 230 -18.47 6.37 29.39
CA GLY A 230 -19.31 5.27 28.90
C GLY A 230 -18.60 4.49 27.80
N ASN A 231 -19.23 4.38 26.63
CA ASN A 231 -18.64 3.69 25.47
C ASN A 231 -17.75 4.60 24.60
N VAL A 232 -17.65 5.88 24.91
CA VAL A 232 -16.92 6.84 24.08
C VAL A 232 -15.48 6.97 24.58
N VAL A 233 -14.55 6.72 23.67
CA VAL A 233 -13.11 6.93 23.86
C VAL A 233 -12.73 8.27 23.25
N THR A 234 -11.98 9.07 23.98
CA THR A 234 -11.46 10.37 23.55
C THR A 234 -9.94 10.37 23.70
N ILE A 235 -9.21 10.54 22.59
CA ILE A 235 -7.75 10.62 22.58
C ILE A 235 -7.36 12.07 22.30
N LYS A 236 -6.51 12.64 23.17
CA LYS A 236 -6.00 14.01 23.02
C LYS A 236 -4.48 14.03 22.99
N ALA A 237 -3.91 14.77 22.06
CA ALA A 237 -2.47 15.02 21.97
C ALA A 237 -2.21 16.50 21.65
N SER A 238 -1.20 17.10 22.28
CA SER A 238 -0.80 18.48 22.00
C SER A 238 -0.04 18.59 20.68
N LEU A 239 0.84 17.63 20.41
CA LEU A 239 1.62 17.48 19.19
C LEU A 239 1.77 15.98 18.88
N ALA A 240 1.49 15.56 17.65
CA ALA A 240 1.65 14.16 17.23
C ALA A 240 1.89 14.05 15.72
N GLN A 241 2.44 12.92 15.28
CA GLN A 241 2.26 12.46 13.90
C GLN A 241 0.91 11.75 13.79
N LEU A 242 0.07 12.21 12.86
CA LEU A 242 -1.22 11.61 12.57
C LEU A 242 -1.18 10.97 11.19
N SER A 243 -1.51 9.69 11.13
CA SER A 243 -1.64 8.94 9.89
C SER A 243 -3.01 8.29 9.79
N PHE A 244 -3.53 8.23 8.58
CA PHE A 244 -4.77 7.54 8.25
C PHE A 244 -4.43 6.41 7.28
N SER A 245 -5.01 5.24 7.47
CA SER A 245 -4.86 4.11 6.55
C SER A 245 -6.24 3.57 6.22
N GLU A 246 -6.67 3.66 4.96
CA GLU A 246 -7.91 3.01 4.52
C GLU A 246 -7.62 1.67 3.89
N VAL A 247 -8.27 0.64 4.43
CA VAL A 247 -8.21 -0.73 3.95
C VAL A 247 -9.60 -1.15 3.52
N PHE A 248 -9.70 -1.63 2.29
CA PHE A 248 -10.93 -2.14 1.72
C PHE A 248 -10.98 -3.66 1.79
N LEU A 249 -12.06 -4.19 2.36
CA LEU A 249 -12.30 -5.62 2.52
C LEU A 249 -13.25 -6.13 1.45
N SER A 250 -12.88 -7.25 0.81
CA SER A 250 -13.72 -7.91 -0.18
C SER A 250 -13.59 -9.43 -0.13
N THR A 251 -14.66 -10.12 -0.49
CA THR A 251 -14.67 -11.57 -0.78
C THR A 251 -14.39 -11.88 -2.24
N LYS A 252 -14.44 -10.87 -3.11
CA LYS A 252 -14.16 -10.95 -4.55
C LYS A 252 -12.70 -10.58 -4.84
N GLY A 253 -11.80 -11.56 -4.72
CA GLY A 253 -10.45 -11.56 -5.31
C GLY A 253 -9.62 -10.27 -5.18
N ALA A 254 -8.67 -10.09 -6.11
CA ALA A 254 -7.83 -8.90 -6.18
C ALA A 254 -8.67 -7.67 -6.56
N ILE A 255 -8.56 -6.62 -5.75
CA ILE A 255 -9.16 -5.32 -6.06
C ILE A 255 -8.04 -4.29 -6.08
N THR A 256 -7.97 -3.55 -7.18
CA THR A 256 -7.18 -2.32 -7.26
C THR A 256 -8.11 -1.16 -7.00
N VAL A 257 -8.12 -0.65 -5.76
CA VAL A 257 -8.76 0.64 -5.46
C VAL A 257 -7.65 1.61 -5.12
N SER A 258 -7.48 2.63 -5.94
CA SER A 258 -6.65 3.79 -5.61
C SER A 258 -7.55 4.97 -5.29
N LYS A 259 -7.20 5.79 -4.28
CA LYS A 259 -7.92 7.04 -4.04
C LYS A 259 -7.55 8.09 -5.07
N PRO A 260 -8.55 8.85 -5.57
CA PRO A 260 -8.27 9.97 -6.43
C PRO A 260 -7.57 11.09 -5.66
N VAL A 261 -6.84 11.91 -6.41
CA VAL A 261 -6.21 13.15 -5.93
C VAL A 261 -7.25 14.06 -5.30
N LYS A 262 -6.94 14.60 -4.12
CA LYS A 262 -7.79 15.59 -3.44
C LYS A 262 -7.15 16.98 -3.40
N LYS A 263 -5.86 17.05 -3.08
CA LYS A 263 -5.15 18.31 -2.84
C LYS A 263 -3.73 18.25 -3.39
N ILE A 264 -3.21 19.43 -3.66
CA ILE A 264 -1.82 19.68 -4.04
C ILE A 264 -1.28 20.74 -3.07
N TYR A 265 -0.07 20.51 -2.58
CA TYR A 265 0.63 21.40 -1.65
C TYR A 265 1.93 21.87 -2.26
N MET A 266 2.29 23.13 -1.99
CA MET A 266 3.64 23.63 -2.24
C MET A 266 4.59 23.02 -1.22
N LEU A 267 5.73 22.49 -1.67
CA LEU A 267 6.77 21.92 -0.81
C LEU A 267 7.77 22.98 -0.37
N ASN A 268 7.94 24.01 -1.18
CA ASN A 268 8.85 25.09 -0.93
C ASN A 268 8.41 25.97 0.27
N PRO A 269 9.37 26.57 0.99
CA PRO A 269 9.08 27.39 2.18
C PRO A 269 8.42 28.73 1.84
N LEU A 270 8.66 29.24 0.63
CA LEU A 270 8.12 30.50 0.12
C LEU A 270 7.17 30.24 -1.04
N ASN A 271 6.13 31.07 -1.15
CA ASN A 271 5.23 31.11 -2.30
C ASN A 271 5.73 32.09 -3.38
N ASP A 272 6.56 33.05 -2.98
CA ASP A 272 7.10 34.12 -3.82
C ASP A 272 8.63 34.04 -3.90
N TYR A 273 9.17 34.10 -5.11
CA TYR A 273 10.62 34.09 -5.36
C TYR A 273 11.05 35.35 -6.09
N THR A 274 12.17 35.93 -5.66
CA THR A 274 12.88 36.96 -6.43
C THR A 274 14.20 36.39 -6.91
N LEU A 275 14.41 36.39 -8.23
CA LEU A 275 15.59 35.83 -8.88
C LEU A 275 16.26 36.91 -9.73
N ASN A 276 17.55 36.75 -9.99
CA ASN A 276 18.27 37.48 -11.02
C ASN A 276 18.26 36.70 -12.35
N VAL A 277 18.44 37.40 -13.47
CA VAL A 277 18.62 36.74 -14.77
C VAL A 277 19.82 35.77 -14.71
N GLY A 278 19.60 34.53 -15.14
CA GLY A 278 20.57 33.44 -15.10
C GLY A 278 20.49 32.56 -13.84
N GLU A 279 19.67 32.92 -12.85
CA GLU A 279 19.43 32.08 -11.68
C GLU A 279 18.37 31.00 -11.94
N THR A 280 18.47 29.91 -11.19
CA THR A 280 17.56 28.78 -11.23
C THR A 280 17.00 28.49 -9.84
N VAL A 281 15.74 28.04 -9.76
CA VAL A 281 15.14 27.59 -8.49
C VAL A 281 14.40 26.27 -8.72
N VAL A 282 14.53 25.35 -7.76
CA VAL A 282 13.75 24.11 -7.72
C VAL A 282 12.42 24.39 -7.04
N LEU A 283 11.34 24.06 -7.73
CA LEU A 283 9.98 24.16 -7.23
C LEU A 283 9.39 22.75 -7.14
N GLY A 284 8.81 22.44 -5.98
CA GLY A 284 8.24 21.13 -5.68
C GLY A 284 6.80 21.22 -5.24
N VAL A 285 6.03 20.18 -5.53
CA VAL A 285 4.66 20.03 -5.09
C VAL A 285 4.41 18.64 -4.54
N LYS A 286 3.48 18.52 -3.59
CA LYS A 286 3.03 17.25 -3.03
C LYS A 286 1.56 17.04 -3.34
N VAL A 287 1.25 15.95 -4.01
CA VAL A 287 -0.11 15.53 -4.33
C VAL A 287 -0.56 14.50 -3.31
N VAL A 288 -1.73 14.75 -2.72
CA VAL A 288 -2.31 13.89 -1.69
C VAL A 288 -3.78 13.60 -1.94
N ASP A 289 -4.25 12.52 -1.33
CA ASP A 289 -5.65 12.15 -1.30
C ASP A 289 -6.44 12.85 -0.17
N GLU A 290 -7.67 12.39 0.09
CA GLU A 290 -8.54 13.00 1.10
C GLU A 290 -8.03 12.85 2.53
N TYR A 291 -7.15 11.90 2.79
CA TYR A 291 -6.55 11.64 4.09
C TYR A 291 -5.15 12.21 4.25
N ASP A 292 -4.71 13.02 3.28
CA ASP A 292 -3.36 13.56 3.20
C ASP A 292 -2.28 12.48 2.99
N ASN A 293 -2.67 11.30 2.49
CA ASN A 293 -1.73 10.27 2.07
C ASN A 293 -1.17 10.59 0.68
N PRO A 294 0.12 10.31 0.44
CA PRO A 294 0.76 10.57 -0.84
C PRO A 294 0.14 9.73 -1.95
N VAL A 295 -0.11 10.35 -3.11
CA VAL A 295 -0.59 9.63 -4.30
C VAL A 295 0.56 9.53 -5.29
N LYS A 296 1.05 8.31 -5.53
CA LYS A 296 2.13 8.01 -6.49
C LYS A 296 1.61 7.99 -7.93
N GLY A 297 2.45 8.39 -8.88
CA GLY A 297 2.20 8.24 -10.32
C GLY A 297 1.18 9.23 -10.87
N VAL A 298 0.90 10.32 -10.16
CA VAL A 298 0.03 11.39 -10.65
C VAL A 298 0.82 12.26 -11.60
N GLU A 299 0.30 12.44 -12.82
CA GLU A 299 0.81 13.41 -13.77
C GLU A 299 0.58 14.85 -13.28
N VAL A 300 1.64 15.65 -13.34
CA VAL A 300 1.64 17.06 -12.98
C VAL A 300 2.22 17.88 -14.12
N ASP A 301 1.37 18.70 -14.73
CA ASP A 301 1.75 19.70 -15.72
C ASP A 301 2.33 20.94 -15.02
N VAL A 302 3.39 21.50 -15.59
CA VAL A 302 4.07 22.69 -15.09
C VAL A 302 4.15 23.73 -16.19
N SER A 303 3.55 24.90 -15.92
CA SER A 303 3.48 26.00 -16.88
C SER A 303 4.07 27.28 -16.31
N VAL A 304 4.66 28.10 -17.20
CA VAL A 304 5.24 29.40 -16.87
C VAL A 304 4.44 30.51 -17.55
N SER A 305 4.19 31.60 -16.83
CA SER A 305 3.56 32.82 -17.35
C SER A 305 4.48 34.03 -17.23
N GLY A 306 4.23 35.07 -18.02
CA GLY A 306 4.94 36.35 -17.92
C GLY A 306 6.24 36.46 -18.72
N ASN A 307 6.60 35.45 -19.52
CA ASN A 307 7.82 35.43 -20.35
C ASN A 307 9.08 35.81 -19.56
N ILE A 308 9.23 35.27 -18.34
CA ILE A 308 10.33 35.54 -17.40
C ILE A 308 11.42 34.47 -17.40
N GLY A 309 11.18 33.35 -18.08
CA GLY A 309 11.98 32.14 -17.97
C GLY A 309 11.32 30.94 -18.62
N TYR A 310 11.94 29.78 -18.44
CA TYR A 310 11.40 28.48 -18.83
C TYR A 310 11.45 27.51 -17.65
N ILE A 311 10.66 26.43 -17.72
CA ILE A 311 10.63 25.36 -16.74
C ILE A 311 11.06 24.04 -17.39
N SER A 312 11.78 23.19 -16.65
CA SER A 312 12.07 21.82 -17.08
C SER A 312 11.97 20.85 -15.88
N PRO A 313 11.28 19.71 -16.02
CA PRO A 313 10.41 19.36 -17.16
C PRO A 313 9.07 20.13 -17.12
N GLN A 314 8.36 20.21 -18.25
CA GLN A 314 6.99 20.77 -18.31
C GLN A 314 5.91 19.77 -17.86
N LYS A 315 6.27 18.50 -17.76
CA LYS A 315 5.45 17.43 -17.18
C LYS A 315 6.32 16.57 -16.28
N THR A 316 5.78 16.18 -15.13
CA THR A 316 6.46 15.31 -14.17
C THR A 316 5.44 14.45 -13.44
N TYR A 317 5.90 13.39 -12.78
CA TYR A 317 5.04 12.47 -12.03
C TYR A 317 5.40 12.48 -10.57
N THR A 318 4.41 12.21 -9.73
CA THR A 318 4.65 12.10 -8.30
C THR A 318 5.33 10.79 -7.93
N ASP A 319 6.34 10.88 -7.07
CA ASP A 319 7.06 9.73 -6.53
C ASP A 319 6.26 8.98 -5.43
N ALA A 320 6.91 8.04 -4.74
CA ALA A 320 6.30 7.29 -3.64
C ALA A 320 5.89 8.16 -2.43
N ARG A 321 6.45 9.37 -2.30
CA ARG A 321 6.06 10.39 -1.30
C ARG A 321 4.99 11.34 -1.83
N GLY A 322 4.49 11.13 -3.04
CA GLY A 322 3.52 11.98 -3.70
C GLY A 322 4.13 13.29 -4.18
N GLU A 323 5.46 13.37 -4.30
CA GLU A 323 6.19 14.62 -4.55
C GLU A 323 6.64 14.68 -6.01
N ALA A 324 6.55 15.87 -6.60
CA ALA A 324 6.92 16.15 -7.98
C ALA A 324 7.64 17.50 -8.03
N TYR A 325 8.67 17.61 -8.88
CA TYR A 325 9.58 18.75 -8.90
C TYR A 325 9.87 19.22 -10.32
N ALA A 326 10.14 20.51 -10.47
CA ALA A 326 10.63 21.10 -11.70
C ALA A 326 11.58 22.28 -11.42
N ILE A 327 12.49 22.56 -12.34
CA ILE A 327 13.42 23.69 -12.24
C ILE A 327 12.89 24.85 -13.07
N PHE A 328 12.74 26.01 -12.44
CA PHE A 328 12.55 27.27 -13.12
C PHE A 328 13.89 27.95 -13.39
N SER A 329 14.14 28.37 -14.64
CA SER A 329 15.34 29.10 -15.06
C SER A 329 14.96 30.51 -15.52
N ALA A 330 15.49 31.53 -14.86
CA ALA A 330 15.18 32.94 -15.13
C ALA A 330 15.98 33.48 -16.34
N THR A 331 15.29 33.95 -17.38
CA THR A 331 15.94 34.45 -18.61
C THR A 331 15.66 35.93 -18.89
N ASN A 332 14.51 36.43 -18.45
CA ASN A 332 14.05 37.76 -18.78
C ASN A 332 13.50 38.44 -17.52
N THR A 333 13.82 39.73 -17.36
CA THR A 333 13.30 40.52 -16.25
C THR A 333 11.78 40.71 -16.36
N GLY A 334 11.08 40.69 -15.23
CA GLY A 334 9.64 40.86 -15.18
C GLY A 334 9.02 40.13 -14.00
N SER A 335 7.68 40.10 -13.97
CA SER A 335 6.93 39.33 -12.99
C SER A 335 6.04 38.32 -13.71
N GLY A 336 5.98 37.12 -13.18
CA GLY A 336 5.24 35.99 -13.74
C GLY A 336 4.98 34.95 -12.67
N SER A 337 4.62 33.75 -13.10
CA SER A 337 4.36 32.66 -12.17
C SER A 337 4.61 31.30 -12.78
N VAL A 338 4.94 30.34 -11.93
CA VAL A 338 5.00 28.92 -12.25
C VAL A 338 3.78 28.25 -11.63
N THR A 339 2.99 27.56 -12.45
CA THR A 339 1.78 26.85 -12.00
C THR A 339 1.98 25.36 -12.20
N PHE A 340 1.81 24.60 -11.12
CA PHE A 340 1.69 23.15 -11.15
C PHE A 340 0.21 22.77 -11.14
N SER A 341 -0.21 21.93 -12.08
CA SER A 341 -1.58 21.43 -12.17
C SER A 341 -1.60 19.93 -12.41
N CYS A 342 -2.63 19.24 -11.93
CA CYS A 342 -2.86 17.84 -12.26
C CYS A 342 -4.26 17.66 -12.85
N GLY A 343 -4.48 16.56 -13.60
CA GLY A 343 -5.73 16.26 -14.31
C GLY A 343 -7.01 16.24 -13.46
N SER A 344 -6.90 16.33 -12.13
CA SER A 344 -8.01 16.51 -11.20
C SER A 344 -8.52 17.97 -11.08
N GLY A 345 -7.99 18.89 -11.89
CA GLY A 345 -8.35 20.32 -11.86
C GLY A 345 -7.83 21.06 -10.63
N LYS A 346 -6.83 20.50 -9.96
CA LYS A 346 -6.15 21.10 -8.80
C LYS A 346 -4.85 21.74 -9.25
N SER A 347 -4.55 22.91 -8.72
CA SER A 347 -3.31 23.61 -9.03
C SER A 347 -2.78 24.41 -7.84
N VAL A 348 -1.47 24.65 -7.85
CA VAL A 348 -0.78 25.62 -6.99
C VAL A 348 0.09 26.51 -7.86
N ARG A 349 0.35 27.72 -7.36
CA ARG A 349 1.08 28.75 -8.08
C ARG A 349 2.19 29.31 -7.20
N TYR A 350 3.39 29.37 -7.78
CA TYR A 350 4.53 30.11 -7.28
C TYR A 350 4.63 31.43 -8.03
N ASP A 351 4.68 32.54 -7.32
CA ASP A 351 4.88 33.86 -7.90
C ASP A 351 6.38 34.14 -8.03
N ILE A 352 6.81 34.63 -9.21
CA ILE A 352 8.22 34.83 -9.51
C ILE A 352 8.44 36.24 -10.05
N THR A 353 9.42 36.93 -9.48
CA THR A 353 9.92 38.21 -9.98
C THR A 353 11.38 38.07 -10.37
N VAL A 354 11.69 38.35 -11.63
CA VAL A 354 13.05 38.33 -12.17
C VAL A 354 13.56 39.77 -12.30
N LYS A 355 14.69 40.07 -11.66
CA LYS A 355 15.34 41.38 -11.68
C LYS A 355 16.62 41.36 -12.52
N SER A 356 17.03 42.52 -13.01
CA SER A 356 18.37 42.71 -13.54
C SER A 356 19.34 42.83 -12.36
N GLY A 357 20.33 41.95 -12.30
CA GLY A 357 21.31 41.93 -11.22
C GLY A 357 22.56 41.17 -11.64
N ALA A 358 23.73 41.67 -11.25
CA ALA A 358 24.99 40.98 -11.43
C ALA A 358 24.95 39.63 -10.68
N GLN A 359 25.52 38.57 -11.28
CA GLN A 359 25.61 37.23 -10.70
C GLN A 359 26.16 37.31 -9.27
N LEU A 360 25.28 37.21 -8.28
CA LEU A 360 25.65 36.92 -6.91
C LEU A 360 25.14 35.52 -6.61
N SER A 361 26.04 34.56 -6.82
CA SER A 361 25.86 33.15 -6.53
C SER A 361 25.55 32.94 -5.05
N LEU A 362 24.28 32.67 -4.74
CA LEU A 362 23.86 31.98 -3.53
C LEU A 362 22.80 30.95 -3.97
N GLN A 363 23.28 29.78 -4.41
CA GLN A 363 22.43 28.62 -4.69
C GLN A 363 22.15 27.89 -3.39
N PHE A 364 20.88 27.64 -3.06
CA PHE A 364 20.35 26.37 -2.55
C PHE A 364 18.80 26.41 -2.50
N PRO A 365 18.09 25.30 -2.78
CA PRO A 365 18.62 24.06 -3.36
C PRO A 365 18.84 24.23 -4.87
N LEU A 366 20.06 23.90 -5.33
CA LEU A 366 20.35 23.80 -6.76
C LEU A 366 19.63 22.57 -7.30
N GLY A 367 18.94 22.74 -8.42
CA GLY A 367 18.51 21.65 -9.26
C GLY A 367 19.43 21.57 -10.47
N VAL A 368 19.86 20.37 -10.86
CA VAL A 368 20.58 20.16 -12.12
C VAL A 368 19.87 19.07 -12.91
N VAL A 369 19.47 19.38 -14.15
CA VAL A 369 18.96 18.39 -15.11
C VAL A 369 20.10 17.96 -16.01
N TYR A 370 20.24 16.65 -16.16
CA TYR A 370 21.15 15.96 -17.07
C TYR A 370 20.28 15.28 -18.12
N ASP A 371 20.27 15.80 -19.34
CA ASP A 371 19.48 15.29 -20.46
C ASP A 371 20.27 15.41 -21.77
N ALA A 372 19.69 14.95 -22.88
CA ALA A 372 20.34 15.00 -24.19
C ALA A 372 20.56 16.43 -24.73
N LYS A 373 19.93 17.47 -24.14
CA LYS A 373 20.18 18.88 -24.50
C LYS A 373 21.51 19.39 -23.94
N SER A 374 21.93 18.78 -22.83
CA SER A 374 23.12 19.16 -22.10
C SER A 374 24.34 18.49 -22.73
N ASP A 375 25.23 19.30 -23.32
CA ASP A 375 26.38 18.77 -24.08
C ASP A 375 27.24 17.83 -23.22
N GLY A 376 27.45 16.61 -23.71
CA GLY A 376 28.20 15.55 -23.01
C GLY A 376 27.54 14.97 -21.74
N ALA A 377 26.30 15.31 -21.43
CA ALA A 377 25.63 14.84 -20.20
C ALA A 377 25.08 13.41 -20.32
N VAL A 378 24.72 12.95 -21.52
CA VAL A 378 24.13 11.63 -21.77
C VAL A 378 24.74 10.98 -23.00
N PHE A 379 25.19 9.75 -22.87
CA PHE A 379 25.59 8.89 -23.99
C PHE A 379 24.62 7.72 -24.09
N VAL A 380 24.16 7.45 -25.32
CA VAL A 380 23.13 6.44 -25.55
C VAL A 380 23.66 5.32 -26.41
N TYR A 381 23.34 4.09 -26.00
CA TYR A 381 23.70 2.88 -26.69
C TYR A 381 22.45 2.02 -26.87
N GLY A 382 22.33 1.27 -27.95
CA GLY A 382 21.20 0.37 -28.15
C GLY A 382 21.53 -0.84 -29.02
N ASN A 383 20.48 -1.43 -29.57
CA ASN A 383 20.39 -2.70 -30.30
C ASN A 383 19.66 -3.77 -29.48
N GLU A 384 20.34 -4.70 -28.82
CA GLU A 384 19.65 -5.87 -28.26
C GLU A 384 20.37 -6.49 -27.06
N VAL A 385 19.60 -7.17 -26.18
CA VAL A 385 20.11 -7.98 -25.05
C VAL A 385 19.50 -9.38 -25.08
N ARG A 386 20.27 -10.41 -24.69
CA ARG A 386 19.85 -11.84 -24.76
C ARG A 386 18.85 -12.22 -23.70
N SER A 387 18.85 -11.52 -22.58
CA SER A 387 17.99 -11.81 -21.44
C SER A 387 17.86 -10.58 -20.56
N VAL A 388 16.89 -10.59 -19.65
CA VAL A 388 16.80 -9.61 -18.56
C VAL A 388 18.20 -9.41 -17.93
N PRO A 389 18.79 -8.20 -18.01
CA PRO A 389 20.21 -7.98 -17.71
C PRO A 389 20.53 -8.30 -16.24
N ARG A 390 21.50 -9.21 -16.00
CA ARG A 390 21.94 -9.56 -14.63
C ARG A 390 23.30 -9.00 -14.22
N SER A 391 24.27 -8.80 -15.14
CA SER A 391 25.51 -8.05 -14.82
C SER A 391 26.50 -7.78 -15.98
N ALA A 392 26.21 -8.09 -17.26
CA ALA A 392 27.17 -7.81 -18.36
C ALA A 392 26.54 -7.75 -19.78
N ASP A 393 25.23 -7.87 -19.90
CA ASP A 393 24.53 -7.91 -21.19
C ASP A 393 23.89 -6.54 -21.42
N GLU A 394 24.71 -5.59 -21.86
CA GLU A 394 24.29 -4.21 -22.11
C GLU A 394 24.59 -3.79 -23.55
N PRO A 395 23.74 -2.95 -24.15
CA PRO A 395 23.99 -2.43 -25.48
C PRO A 395 25.26 -1.57 -25.53
N THR A 396 26.12 -1.81 -26.52
CA THR A 396 27.37 -1.04 -26.73
C THR A 396 27.37 -0.23 -28.04
N ILE A 397 26.34 -0.37 -28.88
CA ILE A 397 26.25 0.35 -30.15
C ILE A 397 25.78 1.77 -29.89
N VAL A 398 26.62 2.77 -30.17
CA VAL A 398 26.31 4.18 -29.96
C VAL A 398 25.11 4.60 -30.83
N LEU A 399 24.15 5.29 -30.22
CA LEU A 399 23.00 5.89 -30.88
C LEU A 399 23.02 7.42 -30.78
N ASN A 400 22.38 8.08 -31.74
CA ASN A 400 22.26 9.55 -31.75
C ASN A 400 21.15 10.00 -30.80
N THR A 401 21.42 11.04 -30.02
CA THR A 401 20.52 11.60 -29.02
C THR A 401 19.58 12.69 -29.56
N THR A 402 19.63 13.02 -30.86
CA THR A 402 18.86 14.14 -31.44
C THR A 402 17.35 14.01 -31.19
N ASN A 403 16.81 12.79 -31.34
CA ASN A 403 15.38 12.49 -31.14
C ASN A 403 15.00 12.26 -29.67
N ILE A 404 15.88 12.54 -28.71
CA ILE A 404 15.54 12.49 -27.28
C ILE A 404 15.86 13.79 -26.57
N THR A 405 16.07 14.85 -27.35
CA THR A 405 16.33 16.18 -26.81
C THR A 405 15.06 16.82 -26.27
N TYR A 406 13.89 16.56 -26.82
CA TYR A 406 12.61 17.11 -26.36
C TYR A 406 11.56 16.00 -26.33
N ASP A 407 10.52 16.19 -25.51
CA ASP A 407 9.26 15.45 -25.69
C ASP A 407 8.50 16.11 -26.83
N ASP A 408 8.67 15.57 -28.04
CA ASP A 408 8.12 16.13 -29.28
C ASP A 408 7.50 15.08 -30.22
N GLY A 409 7.44 13.82 -29.77
CA GLY A 409 6.92 12.69 -30.54
C GLY A 409 7.89 12.19 -31.63
N GLN A 410 9.16 12.63 -31.61
CA GLN A 410 10.24 11.98 -32.35
C GLN A 410 10.90 10.96 -31.44
N TYR A 411 11.05 9.73 -31.92
CA TYR A 411 11.57 8.65 -31.08
C TYR A 411 13.00 8.26 -31.46
N LEU A 412 13.81 8.00 -30.44
CA LEU A 412 14.95 7.10 -30.54
C LEU A 412 14.45 5.65 -30.54
N VAL A 413 14.70 4.96 -31.64
CA VAL A 413 14.18 3.60 -31.87
C VAL A 413 15.30 2.56 -31.76
N SER A 414 15.03 1.48 -31.06
CA SER A 414 15.84 0.25 -31.10
C SER A 414 14.96 -0.93 -31.48
N THR A 415 15.49 -1.86 -32.25
CA THR A 415 14.81 -3.08 -32.70
C THR A 415 15.78 -4.23 -32.51
N ALA A 416 15.28 -5.36 -32.01
CA ALA A 416 16.09 -6.54 -31.77
C ALA A 416 15.72 -7.70 -32.70
N ASP A 417 16.69 -8.58 -32.94
CA ASP A 417 16.47 -9.81 -33.70
C ASP A 417 15.61 -10.80 -32.92
N TRP A 418 15.07 -11.80 -33.65
CA TRP A 418 14.31 -12.88 -33.05
C TRP A 418 15.14 -13.57 -31.95
N ARG A 419 14.65 -13.54 -30.70
CA ARG A 419 15.28 -14.07 -29.45
C ARG A 419 16.04 -13.05 -28.61
N TYR A 420 15.99 -11.77 -28.95
CA TYR A 420 16.59 -10.71 -28.13
C TYR A 420 15.56 -9.64 -27.81
N HIS A 421 15.77 -8.96 -26.68
CA HIS A 421 14.98 -7.80 -26.29
C HIS A 421 15.63 -6.54 -26.85
N ALA A 422 14.82 -5.64 -27.42
CA ALA A 422 15.27 -4.29 -27.76
C ALA A 422 15.61 -3.56 -26.46
N ALA A 423 16.79 -2.95 -26.43
CA ALA A 423 17.29 -2.28 -25.25
C ALA A 423 18.05 -1.01 -25.60
N GLN A 424 17.97 -0.04 -24.69
CA GLN A 424 18.67 1.24 -24.75
C GLN A 424 19.33 1.53 -23.40
N ARG A 425 20.65 1.72 -23.41
CA ARG A 425 21.46 2.12 -22.26
C ARG A 425 21.75 3.62 -22.34
N PHE A 426 21.52 4.31 -21.24
CA PHE A 426 21.78 5.73 -21.07
C PHE A 426 22.82 5.92 -19.96
N ASP A 427 23.99 6.41 -20.37
CA ASP A 427 25.07 6.75 -19.46
C ASP A 427 25.07 8.25 -19.20
N PHE A 428 24.65 8.65 -18.00
CA PHE A 428 24.64 10.02 -17.54
C PHE A 428 25.96 10.35 -16.84
N TYR A 429 26.55 11.50 -17.17
CA TYR A 429 27.83 11.95 -16.61
C TYR A 429 27.68 13.23 -15.79
N ASN A 430 28.70 13.51 -14.97
CA ASN A 430 28.75 14.64 -14.03
C ASN A 430 27.68 14.60 -12.93
N ILE A 431 27.18 13.41 -12.61
CA ILE A 431 26.23 13.17 -11.53
C ILE A 431 26.98 13.25 -10.20
N SER A 432 26.51 14.09 -9.28
CA SER A 432 27.12 14.23 -7.95
C SER A 432 26.64 13.14 -7.01
N THR A 433 27.50 12.74 -6.08
CA THR A 433 27.14 11.96 -4.87
C THR A 433 27.18 12.79 -3.60
N THR A 434 27.73 14.00 -3.68
CA THR A 434 27.92 14.91 -2.54
C THR A 434 26.83 15.97 -2.48
N ASN A 435 26.36 16.25 -1.26
CA ASN A 435 25.29 17.22 -0.99
C ASN A 435 24.03 17.02 -1.84
N VAL A 436 23.71 15.77 -2.19
CA VAL A 436 22.46 15.45 -2.89
C VAL A 436 21.35 15.26 -1.86
N TYR A 437 20.20 15.89 -2.09
CA TYR A 437 18.96 15.65 -1.37
C TYR A 437 18.22 14.46 -2.00
N GLU A 438 17.99 14.53 -3.32
CA GLU A 438 17.25 13.52 -4.08
C GLU A 438 17.67 13.54 -5.56
N THR A 439 17.60 12.41 -6.24
CA THR A 439 17.86 12.28 -7.68
C THR A 439 16.68 11.60 -8.35
N TYR A 440 16.08 12.25 -9.33
CA TYR A 440 14.97 11.75 -10.11
C TYR A 440 15.46 11.24 -11.47
N ILE A 441 14.94 10.12 -11.92
CA ILE A 441 15.14 9.58 -13.27
C ILE A 441 13.77 9.60 -13.92
N ASN A 442 13.63 10.32 -15.03
CA ASN A 442 12.39 10.38 -15.80
C ASN A 442 12.66 9.89 -17.22
N TRP A 443 11.81 9.02 -17.72
CA TRP A 443 11.86 8.46 -19.07
C TRP A 443 10.48 8.54 -19.71
N ASN A 444 10.41 8.97 -20.97
CA ASN A 444 9.21 9.00 -21.79
C ASN A 444 9.40 8.07 -22.99
N GLY A 445 8.43 7.19 -23.23
CA GLY A 445 8.46 6.29 -24.37
C GLY A 445 7.53 5.11 -24.22
N TYR A 446 7.73 4.09 -25.07
CA TYR A 446 6.98 2.83 -25.02
C TYR A 446 7.75 1.67 -25.67
N GLY A 447 7.31 0.46 -25.39
CA GLY A 447 7.85 -0.77 -25.97
C GLY A 447 6.74 -1.56 -26.66
N LEU A 448 7.04 -2.14 -27.81
CA LEU A 448 6.13 -3.01 -28.55
C LEU A 448 6.74 -4.40 -28.67
N GLY A 449 5.93 -5.40 -28.32
CA GLY A 449 6.24 -6.81 -28.44
C GLY A 449 5.18 -7.55 -29.24
N TRP A 450 5.35 -8.86 -29.41
CA TRP A 450 4.33 -9.70 -30.05
C TRP A 450 3.29 -10.19 -29.04
N TRP A 451 3.70 -10.46 -27.80
CA TRP A 451 2.84 -10.92 -26.72
C TRP A 451 2.81 -9.96 -25.53
N ASP A 452 3.96 -9.43 -25.16
CA ASP A 452 4.10 -8.57 -23.99
C ASP A 452 4.62 -7.19 -24.41
N ASP A 453 3.72 -6.20 -24.42
CA ASP A 453 4.09 -4.80 -24.65
C ASP A 453 4.74 -4.18 -23.42
N GLY A 454 5.24 -2.96 -23.60
CA GLY A 454 5.82 -2.14 -22.55
C GLY A 454 7.30 -2.40 -22.30
N VAL A 455 7.77 -1.84 -21.20
CA VAL A 455 9.19 -1.72 -20.87
C VAL A 455 9.46 -2.00 -19.41
N THR A 456 10.69 -2.43 -19.15
CA THR A 456 11.28 -2.50 -17.83
C THR A 456 12.52 -1.61 -17.78
N ILE A 457 12.61 -0.77 -16.75
CA ILE A 457 13.73 0.14 -16.50
C ILE A 457 14.57 -0.42 -15.34
N TYR A 458 15.87 -0.48 -15.57
CA TYR A 458 16.88 -0.92 -14.64
C TYR A 458 17.88 0.19 -14.36
N LEU A 459 18.43 0.18 -13.15
CA LEU A 459 19.49 1.07 -12.71
C LEU A 459 20.72 0.25 -12.30
N TRP A 460 21.90 0.65 -12.77
CA TRP A 460 23.13 -0.04 -12.40
C TRP A 460 23.52 0.25 -10.96
N ASN A 461 23.64 -0.79 -10.13
CA ASN A 461 24.09 -0.69 -8.74
C ASN A 461 25.57 -1.08 -8.66
N TYR A 462 26.45 -0.08 -8.53
CA TYR A 462 27.90 -0.26 -8.42
C TYR A 462 28.34 -0.99 -7.15
N THR A 463 27.52 -0.97 -6.10
CA THR A 463 27.81 -1.70 -4.85
C THR A 463 27.49 -3.19 -4.99
N ALA A 464 26.41 -3.52 -5.71
CA ALA A 464 25.97 -4.90 -5.94
C ALA A 464 26.59 -5.53 -7.20
N ASP A 465 27.20 -4.72 -8.07
CA ASP A 465 27.73 -5.13 -9.39
C ASP A 465 26.66 -5.79 -10.28
N SER A 466 25.45 -5.23 -10.23
CA SER A 466 24.28 -5.75 -10.95
C SER A 466 23.25 -4.67 -11.24
N TYR A 467 22.37 -4.94 -12.22
CA TYR A 467 21.18 -4.11 -12.46
C TYR A 467 20.10 -4.37 -11.42
N GLU A 468 19.48 -3.30 -10.95
CA GLU A 468 18.31 -3.30 -10.08
C GLU A 468 17.08 -2.84 -10.87
N GLU A 469 16.01 -3.62 -10.88
CA GLU A 469 14.74 -3.24 -11.51
C GLU A 469 14.10 -2.11 -10.70
N ILE A 470 13.80 -0.98 -11.36
CA ILE A 470 13.16 0.16 -10.72
C ILE A 470 11.72 0.34 -11.18
N VAL A 471 11.39 0.04 -12.43
CA VAL A 471 10.03 0.20 -12.96
C VAL A 471 9.75 -0.87 -14.00
N LEU A 472 8.54 -1.46 -13.97
CA LEU A 472 8.01 -2.32 -15.03
C LEU A 472 6.61 -1.80 -15.41
N THR A 473 6.38 -1.61 -16.71
CA THR A 473 5.04 -1.32 -17.25
C THR A 473 4.71 -2.25 -18.42
N PRO A 474 3.48 -2.79 -18.51
CA PRO A 474 2.98 -3.50 -19.68
C PRO A 474 2.31 -2.57 -20.72
N ASP A 475 2.41 -1.25 -20.57
CA ASP A 475 1.71 -0.30 -21.44
C ASP A 475 2.28 -0.27 -22.86
N TYR A 476 1.40 -0.31 -23.86
CA TYR A 476 1.74 -0.31 -25.29
C TYR A 476 1.76 1.10 -25.92
N SER A 477 1.39 2.13 -25.16
CA SER A 477 1.38 3.53 -25.58
C SER A 477 2.44 4.33 -24.85
N GLU A 478 2.85 5.44 -25.45
CA GLU A 478 3.80 6.39 -24.85
C GLU A 478 3.38 6.79 -23.44
N ILE A 479 4.32 6.66 -22.51
CA ILE A 479 4.14 6.93 -21.10
C ILE A 479 5.43 7.49 -20.51
N TRP A 480 5.25 8.39 -19.57
CA TRP A 480 6.32 8.84 -18.71
C TRP A 480 6.42 7.97 -17.45
N LEU A 481 7.63 7.51 -17.17
CA LEU A 481 8.00 6.73 -16.01
C LEU A 481 9.02 7.51 -15.20
N GLY A 482 8.81 7.58 -13.88
CA GLY A 482 9.65 8.33 -12.95
C GLY A 482 10.11 7.47 -11.78
N TRP A 483 11.34 7.70 -11.33
CA TRP A 483 11.92 7.07 -10.13
C TRP A 483 12.76 8.05 -9.33
N ALA A 484 12.74 7.94 -8.00
CA ALA A 484 13.48 8.82 -7.10
C ALA A 484 14.48 8.02 -6.25
N ILE A 485 15.70 8.54 -6.15
CA ILE A 485 16.80 7.99 -5.36
C ILE A 485 17.16 9.00 -4.28
N SER A 486 17.06 8.58 -3.02
CA SER A 486 17.46 9.42 -1.90
C SER A 486 18.95 9.78 -1.98
N GLY A 487 19.33 10.98 -1.54
CA GLY A 487 20.73 11.38 -1.46
C GLY A 487 21.58 10.50 -0.53
N SER A 488 20.99 9.72 0.38
CA SER A 488 21.73 8.75 1.19
C SER A 488 22.06 7.45 0.46
N SER A 489 21.35 7.12 -0.62
CA SER A 489 21.58 5.91 -1.42
C SER A 489 22.27 6.17 -2.76
N ILE A 490 22.42 7.43 -3.18
CA ILE A 490 22.96 7.80 -4.49
C ILE A 490 24.36 7.22 -4.78
N GLN A 491 25.18 7.04 -3.74
CA GLN A 491 26.51 6.45 -3.83
C GLN A 491 26.52 4.99 -4.34
N ASN A 492 25.41 4.27 -4.24
CA ASN A 492 25.29 2.92 -4.79
C ASN A 492 25.11 2.94 -6.32
N TYR A 493 24.64 4.04 -6.89
CA TYR A 493 24.19 4.12 -8.29
C TYR A 493 25.05 5.08 -9.13
N VAL A 494 26.02 5.74 -8.51
CA VAL A 494 26.90 6.70 -9.16
C VAL A 494 28.34 6.38 -8.80
N SER A 495 29.17 6.14 -9.82
CA SER A 495 30.61 5.92 -9.66
C SER A 495 31.37 6.79 -10.64
N ASN A 496 32.40 7.51 -10.17
CA ASN A 496 33.17 8.47 -10.98
C ASN A 496 32.30 9.48 -11.75
N GLY A 497 31.19 9.92 -11.16
CA GLY A 497 30.24 10.84 -11.77
C GLY A 497 29.33 10.22 -12.84
N LYS A 498 29.37 8.91 -13.03
CA LYS A 498 28.59 8.17 -14.01
C LYS A 498 27.41 7.44 -13.37
N MET A 499 26.21 7.62 -13.90
CA MET A 499 25.01 6.83 -13.62
C MET A 499 24.56 6.11 -14.90
N THR A 500 24.16 4.84 -14.80
CA THR A 500 23.72 4.04 -15.96
C THR A 500 22.30 3.58 -15.77
N VAL A 501 21.42 4.01 -16.67
CA VAL A 501 20.01 3.59 -16.78
C VAL A 501 19.88 2.69 -18.00
N LEU A 502 19.18 1.57 -17.86
CA LEU A 502 18.94 0.62 -18.93
C LEU A 502 17.45 0.39 -19.10
N VAL A 503 16.93 0.63 -20.29
CA VAL A 503 15.53 0.42 -20.65
C VAL A 503 15.47 -0.78 -21.59
N VAL A 504 14.61 -1.75 -21.27
CA VAL A 504 14.49 -3.02 -22.00
C VAL A 504 13.02 -3.27 -22.31
N GLN A 505 12.71 -3.67 -23.53
CA GLN A 505 11.37 -4.08 -23.91
C GLN A 505 11.02 -5.44 -23.26
N ASN A 506 9.78 -5.59 -22.80
CA ASN A 506 9.36 -6.77 -22.02
C ASN A 506 9.38 -8.10 -22.80
N ASP A 507 9.19 -8.07 -24.12
CA ASP A 507 9.19 -9.24 -25.01
C ASP A 507 10.50 -9.32 -25.83
N TRP A 508 10.81 -10.50 -26.33
CA TRP A 508 11.95 -10.76 -27.21
C TRP A 508 11.52 -11.03 -28.66
N ARG A 509 10.22 -11.00 -28.94
CA ARG A 509 9.64 -11.27 -30.25
C ARG A 509 9.13 -9.99 -30.88
N GLU A 510 9.67 -9.67 -32.05
CA GLU A 510 9.42 -8.39 -32.73
C GLU A 510 9.64 -7.19 -31.81
N SER A 511 10.63 -7.33 -30.93
CA SER A 511 10.89 -6.40 -29.85
C SER A 511 11.35 -5.05 -30.40
N LYS A 512 10.60 -4.00 -30.09
CA LYS A 512 10.90 -2.61 -30.46
C LYS A 512 10.76 -1.70 -29.27
N LEU A 513 11.71 -0.79 -29.13
CA LEU A 513 11.76 0.19 -28.05
C LEU A 513 11.81 1.60 -28.64
N TYR A 514 10.95 2.47 -28.13
CA TYR A 514 10.80 3.87 -28.54
C TYR A 514 11.01 4.75 -27.31
N THR A 515 12.05 5.58 -27.32
CA THR A 515 12.26 6.61 -26.29
C THR A 515 12.11 7.97 -26.93
N ASP A 516 11.25 8.80 -26.36
CA ASP A 516 11.00 10.18 -26.79
C ASP A 516 11.80 11.17 -25.93
N TYR A 517 11.95 10.92 -24.63
CA TYR A 517 12.78 11.76 -23.77
C TYR A 517 13.31 10.99 -22.56
N ILE A 518 14.48 11.39 -22.06
CA ILE A 518 15.00 10.88 -20.79
C ILE A 518 15.85 11.94 -20.10
N CYS A 519 15.71 12.06 -18.77
CA CYS A 519 16.57 12.91 -17.97
C CYS A 519 16.85 12.34 -16.58
N VAL A 520 17.98 12.76 -16.02
CA VAL A 520 18.28 12.65 -14.59
C VAL A 520 18.22 14.05 -14.00
N PHE A 521 17.51 14.21 -12.90
CA PHE A 521 17.33 15.49 -12.22
C PHE A 521 17.82 15.38 -10.77
N GLN A 522 18.88 16.11 -10.41
CA GLN A 522 19.43 16.12 -9.05
C GLN A 522 19.03 17.38 -8.28
N ILE A 523 18.54 17.20 -7.06
CA ILE A 523 18.31 18.25 -6.08
C ILE A 523 19.45 18.19 -5.05
N TYR A 524 20.08 19.33 -4.79
CA TYR A 524 21.16 19.46 -3.82
C TYR A 524 20.65 20.05 -2.49
N LYS A 525 21.26 19.61 -1.37
CA LYS A 525 20.96 20.03 0.01
C LYS A 525 21.42 21.45 0.31
#